data_AF-A0A2P2D983-F1
#
_entry.id   AF-A0A2P2D983-F1
#
_cell.length_a   1.000
_cell.length_b   1.000
_cell.length_c   1.000
_cell.angle_alpha   90.00
_cell.angle_beta   90.00
_cell.angle_gamma   90.00
#
_symmetry.space_group_name_H-M   'P 1'
#
loop_
_entity.id
_entity.type
_entity.pdbx_description
1 polymer ?
#
loop_
_entity_poly.entity_id
_entity_poly.type
_entity_poly.pdbx_seq_one_letter_code
_entity_poly.pdbx_strand_id
1 'polypeptide(L)'
;MAFFIFVGAAVILLGFLLTFVIGQRRDSYAKALSLATLGNFLDARALVREKLEEDHQNPYGHYVMAKIYAMENDPLNEAKHLEIIKKNNRYTKEIDPVTVSNRIAEIYYNKDFFEEAFFHYLDTLQVDRSNPIACIRLGFMALGQKEFKIAEHFFARIPEEKVNLTSYYIAKGVISGVTGGGKEREYFEKAYKIEKTPVSGFLYALSLSRENKHKDAVKTAIAISEQIEDEFVRFTLFQFLMTEAILMQNFPEALKYGRLCLEMAKLNAWQSEIIECSIHFAMITTYMGRYEDGAEYLIEAEAERMDDPDVIALANLKYRLERGTGTVESLTHEYDLTRELNLLSVNLFPNSRYFELSGMRSSKPFNIKGMVDENGKKLTSKLDMLGLDKFEKFIGLPGTNFKNQATRMVMSLGYRVTKEIANPEADGVNLLASSKEDVNKRALFRVRKWKDAKVSDVFLREMTNQMEEMGATKGYVIGNFDVTEAGKKIIAASNGALEMYSGDMFEDLLNKTM
;
A
#
# COMPACT_ATOMS: atom_id res chain seq x y z
N MET A 1 -48.81 -51.78 30.41
CA MET A 1 -49.09 -50.38 30.83
C MET A 1 -47.94 -49.76 31.62
N ALA A 2 -47.41 -50.42 32.66
CA ALA A 2 -46.29 -49.90 33.47
C ALA A 2 -44.99 -49.62 32.67
N PHE A 3 -44.66 -50.43 31.67
CA PHE A 3 -43.47 -50.23 30.82
C PHE A 3 -43.51 -48.92 30.01
N PHE A 4 -44.68 -48.57 29.44
CA PHE A 4 -44.84 -47.34 28.66
C PHE A 4 -44.77 -46.08 29.53
N ILE A 5 -45.26 -46.16 30.78
CA ILE A 5 -45.15 -45.06 31.76
C ILE A 5 -43.68 -44.86 32.17
N PHE A 6 -42.93 -45.94 32.36
CA PHE A 6 -41.53 -45.86 32.76
C PHE A 6 -40.63 -45.28 31.65
N VAL A 7 -40.86 -45.71 30.40
CA VAL A 7 -40.14 -45.16 29.23
C VAL A 7 -40.52 -43.70 29.01
N GLY A 8 -41.81 -43.33 29.13
CA GLY A 8 -42.26 -41.95 29.02
C GLY A 8 -41.64 -41.04 30.08
N ALA A 9 -41.62 -41.48 31.35
CA ALA A 9 -40.97 -40.76 32.43
C ALA A 9 -39.47 -40.59 32.20
N ALA A 10 -38.77 -41.64 31.76
CA ALA A 10 -37.34 -41.59 31.46
C ALA A 10 -37.01 -40.60 30.33
N VAL A 11 -37.81 -40.54 29.26
CA VAL A 11 -37.61 -39.58 28.15
C VAL A 11 -37.86 -38.14 28.61
N ILE A 12 -38.87 -37.90 29.44
CA ILE A 12 -39.14 -36.58 30.01
C ILE A 12 -38.00 -36.15 30.94
N LEU A 13 -37.50 -37.05 31.78
CA LEU A 13 -36.38 -36.78 32.69
C LEU A 13 -35.08 -36.53 31.92
N LEU A 14 -34.84 -37.27 30.84
CA LEU A 14 -33.70 -37.03 29.94
C LEU A 14 -33.82 -35.69 29.21
N GLY A 15 -35.02 -35.34 28.74
CA GLY A 15 -35.30 -34.03 28.13
C GLY A 15 -35.11 -32.88 29.11
N PHE A 16 -35.54 -33.05 30.36
CA PHE A 16 -35.37 -32.08 31.44
C PHE A 16 -33.89 -31.94 31.87
N LEU A 17 -33.16 -33.06 31.96
CA LEU A 17 -31.71 -33.04 32.23
C LEU A 17 -30.93 -32.35 31.11
N LEU A 18 -31.26 -32.63 29.85
CA LEU A 18 -30.63 -31.97 28.70
C LEU A 18 -30.91 -30.45 28.71
N THR A 19 -32.16 -30.04 28.97
CA THR A 19 -32.50 -28.60 29.06
C THR A 19 -31.91 -27.91 30.29
N PHE A 20 -31.83 -28.59 31.43
CA PHE A 20 -31.21 -28.08 32.66
C PHE A 20 -29.69 -27.91 32.51
N VAL A 21 -29.00 -28.90 31.92
CA VAL A 21 -27.55 -28.82 31.64
C VAL A 21 -27.23 -27.74 30.61
N ILE A 22 -28.06 -27.57 29.57
CA ILE A 22 -27.92 -26.48 28.60
C ILE A 22 -28.21 -25.11 29.26
N GLY A 23 -29.17 -25.06 30.19
CA GLY A 23 -29.53 -23.85 30.96
C GLY A 23 -28.44 -23.39 31.93
N GLN A 24 -27.89 -24.28 32.76
CA GLN A 24 -26.78 -23.96 33.68
C GLN A 24 -25.51 -23.52 32.95
N ARG A 25 -25.21 -24.09 31.77
CA ARG A 25 -24.04 -23.69 30.97
C ARG A 25 -24.12 -22.25 30.45
N ARG A 26 -25.32 -21.72 30.21
CA ARG A 26 -25.52 -20.31 29.84
C ARG A 26 -25.35 -19.36 31.02
N ASP A 27 -25.57 -19.84 32.24
CA ASP A 27 -25.53 -19.04 33.47
C ASP A 27 -24.09 -18.60 33.83
N SER A 28 -23.09 -19.49 33.68
CA SER A 28 -21.68 -19.15 34.00
C SER A 28 -21.11 -18.05 33.10
N TYR A 29 -21.41 -18.07 31.80
CA TYR A 29 -20.97 -17.04 30.87
C TYR A 29 -21.68 -15.71 31.08
N ALA A 30 -22.99 -15.74 31.37
CA ALA A 30 -23.75 -14.54 31.73
C ALA A 30 -23.20 -13.91 33.02
N LYS A 31 -22.90 -14.72 34.03
CA LYS A 31 -22.25 -14.29 35.27
C LYS A 31 -20.87 -13.67 35.02
N ALA A 32 -20.05 -14.28 34.16
CA ALA A 32 -18.75 -13.73 33.79
C ALA A 32 -18.87 -12.35 33.12
N LEU A 33 -19.80 -12.18 32.17
CA LEU A 33 -20.06 -10.89 31.54
C LEU A 33 -20.55 -9.85 32.56
N SER A 34 -21.42 -10.24 33.49
CA SER A 34 -21.88 -9.33 34.57
C SER A 34 -20.72 -8.87 35.45
N LEU A 35 -19.81 -9.77 35.85
CA LEU A 35 -18.60 -9.39 36.60
C LEU A 35 -17.71 -8.43 35.81
N ALA A 36 -17.52 -8.68 34.52
CA ALA A 36 -16.75 -7.79 33.64
C ALA A 36 -17.38 -6.39 33.52
N THR A 37 -18.72 -6.30 33.44
CA THR A 37 -19.41 -4.99 33.44
C THR A 37 -19.22 -4.21 34.74
N LEU A 38 -18.94 -4.90 35.86
CA LEU A 38 -18.60 -4.29 37.15
C LEU A 38 -17.11 -3.96 37.29
N GLY A 39 -16.30 -4.18 36.23
CA GLY A 39 -14.86 -3.96 36.23
C GLY A 39 -14.03 -5.11 36.83
N ASN A 40 -14.66 -6.21 37.25
CA ASN A 40 -13.97 -7.36 37.81
C ASN A 40 -13.55 -8.34 36.71
N PHE A 41 -12.55 -7.96 35.93
CA PHE A 41 -12.10 -8.72 34.75
C PHE A 41 -11.38 -10.03 35.10
N LEU A 42 -10.64 -10.07 36.21
CA LEU A 42 -9.88 -11.27 36.61
C LEU A 42 -10.83 -12.43 36.93
N ASP A 43 -11.83 -12.20 37.77
CA ASP A 43 -12.80 -13.22 38.16
C ASP A 43 -13.70 -13.61 36.98
N ALA A 44 -14.09 -12.63 36.16
CA ALA A 44 -14.82 -12.88 34.91
C ALA A 44 -14.05 -13.84 34.00
N ARG A 45 -12.76 -13.59 33.76
CA ARG A 45 -11.92 -14.47 32.93
C ARG A 45 -11.70 -15.83 33.57
N ALA A 46 -11.56 -15.92 34.89
CA ALA A 46 -11.38 -17.19 35.59
C ALA A 46 -12.57 -18.14 35.35
N LEU A 47 -13.81 -17.62 35.46
CA LEU A 47 -15.03 -18.39 35.17
C LEU A 47 -15.09 -18.91 33.72
N VAL A 48 -14.63 -18.11 32.76
CA VAL A 48 -14.61 -18.51 31.35
C VAL A 48 -13.48 -19.51 31.09
N ARG A 49 -12.30 -19.35 31.73
CA ARG A 49 -11.16 -20.28 31.60
C ARG A 49 -11.49 -21.67 32.11
N GLU A 50 -12.14 -21.79 33.27
CA GLU A 50 -12.62 -23.07 33.81
C GLU A 50 -13.45 -23.84 32.77
N LYS A 51 -14.30 -23.13 32.01
CA LYS A 51 -15.10 -23.73 30.93
C LYS A 51 -14.31 -24.04 29.66
N LEU A 52 -13.26 -23.28 29.38
CA LEU A 52 -12.35 -23.56 28.27
C LEU A 52 -11.38 -24.72 28.59
N GLU A 53 -11.13 -25.03 29.86
CA GLU A 53 -10.39 -26.24 30.24
C GLU A 53 -11.19 -27.51 29.90
N GLU A 54 -12.51 -27.48 30.05
CA GLU A 54 -13.41 -28.58 29.65
C GLU A 54 -13.46 -28.76 28.12
N ASP A 55 -13.54 -27.66 27.35
CA ASP A 55 -13.48 -27.66 25.87
C ASP A 55 -12.68 -26.45 25.37
N HIS A 56 -11.41 -26.71 25.05
CA HIS A 56 -10.43 -25.71 24.59
C HIS A 56 -10.77 -25.10 23.24
N GLN A 57 -11.73 -25.67 22.49
CA GLN A 57 -12.14 -25.15 21.18
C GLN A 57 -13.57 -24.63 21.18
N ASN A 58 -14.19 -24.44 22.36
CA ASN A 58 -15.54 -23.92 22.47
C ASN A 58 -15.60 -22.48 21.91
N PRO A 59 -16.32 -22.26 20.78
CA PRO A 59 -16.33 -20.95 20.13
C PRO A 59 -17.06 -19.90 20.97
N TYR A 60 -18.06 -20.31 21.76
CA TYR A 60 -18.81 -19.39 22.61
C TYR A 60 -17.97 -18.95 23.81
N GLY A 61 -17.21 -19.86 24.42
CA GLY A 61 -16.28 -19.51 25.50
C GLY A 61 -15.23 -18.50 25.05
N HIS A 62 -14.62 -18.70 23.88
CA HIS A 62 -13.70 -17.71 23.32
C HIS A 62 -14.38 -16.39 22.94
N TYR A 63 -15.63 -16.41 22.46
CA TYR A 63 -16.38 -15.20 22.14
C TYR A 63 -16.68 -14.36 23.39
N VAL A 64 -17.06 -15.01 24.48
CA VAL A 64 -17.27 -14.35 25.79
C VAL A 64 -15.95 -13.80 26.32
N MET A 65 -14.85 -14.55 26.20
CA MET A 65 -13.52 -14.07 26.58
C MET A 65 -13.12 -12.82 25.79
N ALA A 66 -13.36 -12.81 24.48
CA ALA A 66 -13.09 -11.65 23.62
C ALA A 66 -13.90 -10.43 24.06
N LYS A 67 -15.20 -10.59 24.39
CA LYS A 67 -16.02 -9.49 24.92
C LYS A 67 -15.50 -8.93 26.24
N ILE A 68 -15.00 -9.77 27.13
CA ILE A 68 -14.41 -9.33 28.40
C ILE A 68 -13.16 -8.49 28.12
N TYR A 69 -12.27 -8.95 27.24
CA TYR A 69 -11.08 -8.17 26.84
C TYR A 69 -11.43 -6.85 26.14
N ALA A 70 -12.51 -6.84 25.34
CA ALA A 70 -13.03 -5.61 24.74
C ALA A 70 -13.47 -4.59 25.82
N MET A 71 -14.14 -5.05 26.89
CA MET A 71 -14.54 -4.20 28.02
C MET A 71 -13.35 -3.69 28.84
N GLU A 72 -12.27 -4.48 28.93
CA GLU A 72 -11.01 -4.09 29.59
C GLU A 72 -10.16 -3.14 28.74
N ASN A 73 -10.56 -2.89 27.48
CA ASN A 73 -9.76 -2.15 26.49
C ASN A 73 -8.40 -2.83 26.20
N ASP A 74 -8.39 -4.17 26.15
CA ASP A 74 -7.25 -5.00 25.74
C ASP A 74 -7.51 -5.64 24.36
N PRO A 75 -7.31 -4.88 23.27
CA PRO A 75 -7.72 -5.30 21.93
C PRO A 75 -6.88 -6.47 21.39
N LEU A 76 -5.62 -6.64 21.80
CA LEU A 76 -4.79 -7.73 21.28
C LEU A 76 -5.23 -9.09 21.82
N ASN A 77 -5.58 -9.16 23.11
CA ASN A 77 -6.15 -10.38 23.66
C ASN A 77 -7.58 -10.62 23.17
N GLU A 78 -8.36 -9.57 22.90
CA GLU A 78 -9.63 -9.67 22.17
C GLU A 78 -9.43 -10.37 20.82
N ALA A 79 -8.53 -9.84 19.97
CA ALA A 79 -8.24 -10.39 18.65
C ALA A 79 -7.79 -11.85 18.73
N LYS A 80 -6.87 -12.19 19.64
CA LYS A 80 -6.38 -13.56 19.83
C LYS A 80 -7.51 -14.57 20.06
N HIS A 81 -8.51 -14.23 20.88
CA HIS A 81 -9.63 -15.13 21.11
C HIS A 81 -10.58 -15.23 19.91
N LEU A 82 -10.81 -14.13 19.20
CA LEU A 82 -11.58 -14.12 17.96
C LEU A 82 -10.89 -14.95 16.85
N GLU A 83 -9.56 -14.91 16.77
CA GLU A 83 -8.77 -15.73 15.84
C GLU A 83 -8.91 -17.23 16.12
N ILE A 84 -8.99 -17.64 17.39
CA ILE A 84 -9.22 -19.05 17.73
C ILE A 84 -10.58 -19.52 17.20
N ILE A 85 -11.63 -18.71 17.36
CA ILE A 85 -12.96 -19.00 16.80
C ILE A 85 -12.88 -19.18 15.28
N LYS A 86 -12.21 -18.24 14.61
CA LYS A 86 -12.02 -18.24 13.15
C LYS A 86 -11.21 -19.45 12.67
N LYS A 87 -10.09 -19.76 13.32
CA LYS A 87 -9.20 -20.88 12.99
C LYS A 87 -9.91 -22.23 13.14
N ASN A 88 -10.76 -22.37 14.15
CA ASN A 88 -11.52 -23.59 14.39
C ASN A 88 -12.71 -23.72 13.41
N ASN A 89 -13.07 -22.65 12.68
CA ASN A 89 -14.22 -22.57 11.78
C ASN A 89 -15.53 -23.03 12.45
N ARG A 90 -15.66 -22.78 13.77
CA ARG A 90 -16.83 -23.15 14.57
C ARG A 90 -17.63 -21.89 14.88
N TYR A 91 -18.68 -21.67 14.10
CA TYR A 91 -19.60 -20.55 14.29
C TYR A 91 -20.92 -21.04 14.88
N THR A 92 -21.51 -20.25 15.78
CA THR A 92 -22.84 -20.51 16.35
C THR A 92 -23.81 -19.45 15.84
N LYS A 93 -25.12 -19.62 16.10
CA LYS A 93 -26.13 -18.62 15.71
C LYS A 93 -25.85 -17.21 16.26
N GLU A 94 -25.11 -17.10 17.37
CA GLU A 94 -24.76 -15.84 18.02
C GLU A 94 -23.41 -15.27 17.56
N ILE A 95 -22.65 -16.01 16.74
CA ILE A 95 -21.29 -15.66 16.29
C ILE A 95 -21.27 -15.66 14.76
N ASP A 96 -21.35 -14.47 14.18
CA ASP A 96 -21.30 -14.29 12.74
C ASP A 96 -19.85 -14.20 12.22
N PRO A 97 -19.45 -15.01 11.22
CA PRO A 97 -18.09 -15.03 10.67
C PRO A 97 -17.64 -13.68 10.09
N VAL A 98 -18.56 -12.93 9.49
CA VAL A 98 -18.29 -11.59 8.91
C VAL A 98 -17.97 -10.60 10.03
N THR A 99 -18.78 -10.57 11.08
CA THR A 99 -18.61 -9.70 12.26
C THR A 99 -17.30 -10.00 12.98
N VAL A 100 -16.97 -11.29 13.18
CA VAL A 100 -15.70 -11.71 13.78
C VAL A 100 -14.50 -11.26 12.94
N SER A 101 -14.53 -11.49 11.62
CA SER A 101 -13.42 -11.13 10.73
C SER A 101 -13.21 -9.62 10.64
N ASN A 102 -14.30 -8.85 10.51
CA ASN A 102 -14.24 -7.39 10.51
C ASN A 102 -13.71 -6.83 11.84
N ARG A 103 -14.08 -7.43 12.98
CA ARG A 103 -13.60 -6.97 14.29
C ARG A 103 -12.10 -7.23 14.48
N ILE A 104 -11.61 -8.41 14.09
CA ILE A 104 -10.16 -8.69 14.12
C ILE A 104 -9.41 -7.70 13.21
N ALA A 105 -9.92 -7.50 11.99
CA ALA A 105 -9.31 -6.59 11.04
C ALA A 105 -9.26 -5.14 11.55
N GLU A 106 -10.33 -4.67 12.18
CA GLU A 106 -10.40 -3.35 12.81
C GLU A 106 -9.39 -3.19 13.94
N ILE A 107 -9.27 -4.19 14.81
CA ILE A 107 -8.27 -4.19 15.90
C ILE A 107 -6.86 -4.05 15.32
N TYR A 108 -6.52 -4.86 14.32
CA TYR A 108 -5.21 -4.81 13.68
C TYR A 108 -4.96 -3.50 12.94
N TYR A 109 -5.98 -2.97 12.27
CA TYR A 109 -5.90 -1.66 11.62
C TYR A 109 -5.57 -0.56 12.62
N ASN A 110 -6.25 -0.54 13.77
CA ASN A 110 -6.03 0.45 14.84
C ASN A 110 -4.71 0.25 15.60
N LYS A 111 -4.00 -0.85 15.37
CA LYS A 111 -2.67 -1.16 15.92
C LYS A 111 -1.56 -1.07 14.87
N ASP A 112 -1.86 -0.48 13.70
CA ASP A 112 -0.92 -0.33 12.58
C ASP A 112 -0.37 -1.66 12.02
N PHE A 113 -1.07 -2.76 12.30
CA PHE A 113 -0.88 -4.09 11.72
C PHE A 113 -1.68 -4.17 10.41
N PHE A 114 -1.29 -3.35 9.44
CA PHE A 114 -2.05 -3.16 8.20
C PHE A 114 -2.11 -4.41 7.32
N GLU A 115 -1.07 -5.25 7.33
CA GLU A 115 -1.05 -6.48 6.55
C GLU A 115 -2.07 -7.50 7.07
N GLU A 116 -2.10 -7.67 8.38
CA GLU A 116 -3.04 -8.53 9.08
C GLU A 116 -4.46 -7.97 8.97
N ALA A 117 -4.64 -6.66 9.13
CA ALA A 117 -5.92 -6.01 8.90
C ALA A 117 -6.45 -6.26 7.49
N PHE A 118 -5.61 -6.05 6.47
CA PHE A 118 -5.95 -6.27 5.06
C PHE A 118 -6.35 -7.73 4.84
N PHE A 119 -5.55 -8.68 5.35
CA PHE A 119 -5.84 -10.11 5.24
C PHE A 119 -7.20 -10.49 5.84
N HIS A 120 -7.52 -9.99 7.04
CA HIS A 120 -8.76 -10.30 7.73
C HIS A 120 -9.99 -9.64 7.07
N TYR A 121 -9.86 -8.43 6.53
CA TYR A 121 -10.92 -7.84 5.69
C TYR A 121 -11.16 -8.65 4.41
N LEU A 122 -10.12 -9.21 3.79
CA LEU A 122 -10.30 -10.08 2.63
C LEU A 122 -11.07 -11.37 2.99
N ASP A 123 -10.90 -11.90 4.21
CA ASP A 123 -11.69 -13.06 4.66
C ASP A 123 -13.16 -12.73 4.80
N THR A 124 -13.50 -11.51 5.25
CA THR A 124 -14.89 -11.04 5.21
C THR A 124 -15.46 -11.12 3.80
N LEU A 125 -14.69 -10.71 2.78
CA LEU A 125 -15.13 -10.73 1.38
C LEU A 125 -15.22 -12.14 0.76
N GLN A 126 -14.66 -13.17 1.40
CA GLN A 126 -14.88 -14.55 0.99
C GLN A 126 -16.28 -15.04 1.36
N VAL A 127 -16.89 -14.48 2.43
CA VAL A 127 -18.24 -14.82 2.90
C VAL A 127 -19.28 -13.87 2.31
N ASP A 128 -19.04 -12.56 2.40
CA ASP A 128 -19.90 -11.50 1.85
C ASP A 128 -19.07 -10.60 0.92
N ARG A 129 -19.13 -10.91 -0.38
CA ARG A 129 -18.35 -10.23 -1.42
C ARG A 129 -18.61 -8.72 -1.53
N SER A 130 -19.77 -8.27 -1.07
CA SER A 130 -20.22 -6.87 -1.14
C SER A 130 -20.26 -6.19 0.22
N ASN A 131 -19.59 -6.76 1.24
CA ASN A 131 -19.61 -6.21 2.58
C ASN A 131 -19.10 -4.76 2.58
N PRO A 132 -19.92 -3.75 2.93
CA PRO A 132 -19.54 -2.35 2.78
C PRO A 132 -18.32 -1.98 3.62
N ILE A 133 -18.24 -2.47 4.86
CA ILE A 133 -17.13 -2.17 5.78
C ILE A 133 -15.81 -2.67 5.20
N ALA A 134 -15.75 -3.94 4.82
CA ALA A 134 -14.52 -4.52 4.28
C ALA A 134 -14.13 -3.91 2.93
N CYS A 135 -15.09 -3.71 2.02
CA CYS A 135 -14.82 -3.09 0.71
C CYS A 135 -14.31 -1.64 0.86
N ILE A 136 -14.90 -0.84 1.75
CA ILE A 136 -14.45 0.53 2.02
C ILE A 136 -13.03 0.51 2.61
N ARG A 137 -12.78 -0.31 3.64
CA ARG A 137 -11.48 -0.36 4.32
C ARG A 137 -10.38 -0.83 3.38
N LEU A 138 -10.60 -1.91 2.64
CA LEU A 138 -9.65 -2.41 1.64
C LEU A 138 -9.40 -1.40 0.51
N GLY A 139 -10.45 -0.73 0.04
CA GLY A 139 -10.34 0.34 -0.96
C GLY A 139 -9.44 1.48 -0.50
N PHE A 140 -9.65 2.00 0.71
CA PHE A 140 -8.79 3.05 1.28
C PHE A 140 -7.37 2.58 1.54
N MET A 141 -7.20 1.36 2.06
CA MET A 141 -5.89 0.75 2.29
C MET A 141 -5.10 0.63 0.98
N ALA A 142 -5.74 0.18 -0.10
CA ALA A 142 -5.14 0.11 -1.43
C ALA A 142 -4.83 1.49 -2.03
N LEU A 143 -5.77 2.44 -1.90
CA LEU A 143 -5.58 3.80 -2.39
C LEU A 143 -4.40 4.48 -1.70
N GLY A 144 -4.25 4.30 -0.39
CA GLY A 144 -3.15 4.88 0.38
C GLY A 144 -1.77 4.36 -0.02
N GLN A 145 -1.70 3.18 -0.65
CA GLN A 145 -0.49 2.59 -1.24
C GLN A 145 -0.32 2.92 -2.73
N LYS A 146 -1.14 3.82 -3.29
CA LYS A 146 -1.19 4.16 -4.73
C LYS A 146 -1.57 2.97 -5.63
N GLU A 147 -2.20 1.94 -5.09
CA GLU A 147 -2.71 0.80 -5.86
C GLU A 147 -4.12 1.10 -6.41
N PHE A 148 -4.21 2.10 -7.29
CA PHE A 148 -5.48 2.71 -7.73
C PHE A 148 -6.46 1.71 -8.36
N LYS A 149 -5.97 0.78 -9.20
CA LYS A 149 -6.82 -0.25 -9.84
C LYS A 149 -7.43 -1.21 -8.81
N ILE A 150 -6.63 -1.63 -7.83
CA ILE A 150 -7.07 -2.52 -6.76
C ILE A 150 -8.11 -1.81 -5.89
N ALA A 151 -7.85 -0.53 -5.55
CA ALA A 151 -8.78 0.30 -4.80
C ALA A 151 -10.12 0.47 -5.55
N GLU A 152 -10.06 0.77 -6.85
CA GLU A 152 -11.24 0.91 -7.71
C GLU A 152 -12.11 -0.35 -7.68
N HIS A 153 -11.47 -1.52 -7.77
CA HIS A 153 -12.15 -2.79 -7.75
C HIS A 153 -12.91 -3.02 -6.43
N PHE A 154 -12.31 -2.71 -5.28
CA PHE A 154 -13.00 -2.84 -4.00
C PHE A 154 -14.16 -1.86 -3.87
N PHE A 155 -13.98 -0.60 -4.24
CA PHE A 155 -15.06 0.37 -4.19
C PHE A 155 -16.20 0.05 -5.16
N ALA A 156 -15.92 -0.54 -6.32
CA ALA A 156 -16.93 -0.92 -7.31
C ALA A 156 -17.87 -2.05 -6.84
N ARG A 157 -17.51 -2.79 -5.78
CA ARG A 157 -18.38 -3.84 -5.19
C ARG A 157 -19.52 -3.28 -4.35
N ILE A 158 -19.52 -1.97 -4.07
CA ILE A 158 -20.54 -1.30 -3.26
C ILE A 158 -21.42 -0.44 -4.17
N PRO A 159 -22.75 -0.59 -4.14
CA PRO A 159 -23.66 0.33 -4.83
C PRO A 159 -23.51 1.75 -4.28
N GLU A 160 -23.28 2.74 -5.15
CA GLU A 160 -23.01 4.12 -4.74
C GLU A 160 -24.15 4.72 -3.91
N GLU A 161 -25.40 4.35 -4.21
CA GLU A 161 -26.60 4.84 -3.52
C GLU A 161 -26.65 4.45 -2.04
N LYS A 162 -25.86 3.43 -1.65
CA LYS A 162 -25.77 2.95 -0.28
C LYS A 162 -24.65 3.62 0.52
N VAL A 163 -23.86 4.51 -0.10
CA VAL A 163 -22.72 5.16 0.54
C VAL A 163 -22.95 6.67 0.62
N ASN A 164 -23.06 7.17 1.84
CA ASN A 164 -23.12 8.60 2.14
C ASN A 164 -21.91 9.01 2.99
N LEU A 165 -20.72 8.92 2.39
CA LEU A 165 -19.45 9.21 3.06
C LEU A 165 -18.60 10.14 2.18
N THR A 166 -18.26 11.34 2.70
CA THR A 166 -17.44 12.34 2.00
C THR A 166 -16.15 11.73 1.46
N SER A 167 -15.41 11.01 2.30
CA SER A 167 -14.13 10.42 1.94
C SER A 167 -14.24 9.35 0.85
N TYR A 168 -15.36 8.62 0.77
CA TYR A 168 -15.58 7.64 -0.30
C TYR A 168 -15.68 8.32 -1.67
N TYR A 169 -16.43 9.40 -1.76
CA TYR A 169 -16.55 10.17 -3.00
C TYR A 169 -15.25 10.88 -3.35
N ILE A 170 -14.51 11.40 -2.37
CA ILE A 170 -13.14 11.88 -2.63
C ILE A 170 -12.27 10.75 -3.21
N ALA A 171 -12.31 9.55 -2.65
CA ALA A 171 -11.49 8.42 -3.10
C ALA A 171 -11.81 8.03 -4.55
N LYS A 172 -13.10 7.92 -4.88
CA LYS A 172 -13.57 7.69 -6.26
C LYS A 172 -13.11 8.78 -7.22
N GLY A 173 -13.18 10.05 -6.80
CA GLY A 173 -12.72 11.19 -7.60
C GLY A 173 -11.21 11.16 -7.84
N VAL A 174 -10.41 10.86 -6.81
CA VAL A 174 -8.96 10.71 -6.90
C VAL A 174 -8.58 9.58 -7.86
N ILE A 175 -9.20 8.41 -7.70
CA ILE A 175 -8.97 7.26 -8.59
C ILE A 175 -9.28 7.66 -10.03
N SER A 176 -10.47 8.21 -10.30
CA SER A 176 -10.85 8.66 -11.64
C SER A 176 -9.88 9.67 -12.23
N GLY A 177 -9.48 10.70 -11.47
CA GLY A 177 -8.60 11.75 -11.96
C GLY A 177 -7.19 11.25 -12.26
N VAL A 178 -6.65 10.35 -11.43
CA VAL A 178 -5.30 9.79 -11.61
C VAL A 178 -5.27 8.75 -12.72
N THR A 179 -6.31 7.92 -12.88
CA THR A 179 -6.36 6.87 -13.92
C THR A 179 -6.92 7.35 -15.26
N GLY A 180 -7.46 8.58 -15.33
CA GLY A 180 -8.08 9.12 -16.55
C GLY A 180 -9.50 8.62 -16.79
N GLY A 181 -10.25 8.30 -15.73
CA GLY A 181 -11.65 7.83 -15.79
C GLY A 181 -12.68 8.91 -16.18
N GLY A 182 -12.34 10.19 -16.07
CA GLY A 182 -13.13 11.33 -16.56
C GLY A 182 -14.42 11.64 -15.76
N LYS A 183 -14.58 11.08 -14.56
CA LYS A 183 -15.73 11.31 -13.65
C LYS A 183 -15.37 12.03 -12.36
N GLU A 184 -14.13 12.49 -12.23
CA GLU A 184 -13.59 13.08 -11.00
C GLU A 184 -14.40 14.28 -10.51
N ARG A 185 -14.84 15.17 -11.41
CA ARG A 185 -15.67 16.31 -11.05
C ARG A 185 -16.98 15.89 -10.38
N GLU A 186 -17.69 14.91 -10.95
CA GLU A 186 -18.97 14.45 -10.38
C GLU A 186 -18.78 13.90 -8.96
N TYR A 187 -17.69 13.18 -8.74
CA TYR A 187 -17.37 12.63 -7.43
C TYR A 187 -16.96 13.71 -6.42
N PHE A 188 -16.11 14.65 -6.81
CA PHE A 188 -15.75 15.76 -5.91
C PHE A 188 -16.92 16.71 -5.65
N GLU A 189 -17.80 16.93 -6.61
CA GLU A 189 -19.04 17.68 -6.43
C GLU A 189 -19.96 17.00 -5.41
N LYS A 190 -20.15 15.67 -5.51
CA LYS A 190 -20.91 14.89 -4.51
C LYS A 190 -20.27 15.01 -3.13
N ALA A 191 -18.95 14.86 -3.02
CA ALA A 191 -18.23 15.01 -1.74
C ALA A 191 -18.44 16.41 -1.13
N TYR A 192 -18.28 17.46 -1.92
CA TYR A 192 -18.44 18.85 -1.48
C TYR A 192 -19.89 19.19 -1.08
N LYS A 193 -20.88 18.55 -1.71
CA LYS A 193 -22.31 18.67 -1.34
C LYS A 193 -22.63 18.01 0.00
N ILE A 194 -22.00 16.87 0.30
CA ILE A 194 -22.16 16.19 1.59
C ILE A 194 -21.52 17.02 2.69
N GLU A 195 -20.25 17.41 2.49
CA GLU A 195 -19.48 18.16 3.48
C GLU A 195 -18.53 19.13 2.78
N LYS A 196 -18.68 20.42 3.10
CA LYS A 196 -17.90 21.52 2.50
C LYS A 196 -16.55 21.69 3.19
N THR A 197 -15.75 20.64 3.23
CA THR A 197 -14.40 20.71 3.80
C THR A 197 -13.44 21.41 2.84
N PRO A 198 -12.31 21.94 3.34
CA PRO A 198 -11.26 22.47 2.47
C PRO A 198 -10.76 21.45 1.44
N VAL A 199 -10.62 20.18 1.83
CA VAL A 199 -10.15 19.11 0.93
C VAL A 199 -11.16 18.86 -0.19
N SER A 200 -12.44 18.66 0.13
CA SER A 200 -13.46 18.39 -0.89
C SER A 200 -13.67 19.60 -1.80
N GLY A 201 -13.63 20.81 -1.25
CA GLY A 201 -13.74 22.05 -2.01
C GLY A 201 -12.56 22.29 -2.94
N PHE A 202 -11.32 22.02 -2.49
CA PHE A 202 -10.13 22.26 -3.31
C PHE A 202 -10.08 21.25 -4.48
N LEU A 203 -10.31 19.97 -4.21
CA LEU A 203 -10.38 18.95 -5.26
C LEU A 203 -11.50 19.24 -6.26
N TYR A 204 -12.65 19.72 -5.78
CA TYR A 204 -13.74 20.14 -6.65
C TYR A 204 -13.37 21.36 -7.51
N ALA A 205 -12.78 22.40 -6.93
CA ALA A 205 -12.28 23.56 -7.65
C ALA A 205 -11.27 23.17 -8.73
N LEU A 206 -10.32 22.29 -8.40
CA LEU A 206 -9.34 21.78 -9.36
C LEU A 206 -10.01 21.01 -10.51
N SER A 207 -11.03 20.20 -10.23
CA SER A 207 -11.78 19.51 -11.29
C SER A 207 -12.60 20.46 -12.18
N LEU A 208 -13.10 21.58 -11.64
CA LEU A 208 -13.77 22.62 -12.43
C LEU A 208 -12.79 23.33 -13.37
N SER A 209 -11.59 23.65 -12.89
CA SER A 209 -10.51 24.23 -13.71
C SER A 209 -10.18 23.35 -14.92
N ARG A 210 -10.07 22.02 -14.70
CA ARG A 210 -9.82 21.04 -15.78
C ARG A 210 -10.91 20.99 -16.85
N GLU A 211 -12.14 21.33 -16.51
CA GLU A 211 -13.25 21.47 -17.46
C GLU A 211 -13.40 22.90 -18.02
N ASN A 212 -12.39 23.76 -17.85
CA ASN A 212 -12.39 25.19 -18.24
C ASN A 212 -13.47 26.04 -17.53
N LYS A 213 -13.99 25.59 -16.38
CA LYS A 213 -14.98 26.31 -15.57
C LYS A 213 -14.30 27.22 -14.54
N HIS A 214 -13.38 28.08 -15.01
CA HIS A 214 -12.47 28.86 -14.17
C HIS A 214 -13.17 29.77 -13.15
N LYS A 215 -14.27 30.41 -13.54
CA LYS A 215 -15.04 31.29 -12.64
C LYS A 215 -15.62 30.53 -11.44
N ASP A 216 -16.15 29.33 -11.68
CA ASP A 216 -16.70 28.48 -10.63
C ASP A 216 -15.59 27.84 -9.78
N ALA A 217 -14.46 27.52 -10.40
CA ALA A 217 -13.26 27.05 -9.71
C ALA A 217 -12.76 28.08 -8.69
N VAL A 218 -12.56 29.33 -9.13
CA VAL A 218 -12.14 30.45 -8.25
C VAL A 218 -13.14 30.71 -7.15
N LYS A 219 -14.45 30.74 -7.47
CA LYS A 219 -15.50 30.93 -6.47
C LYS A 219 -15.46 29.85 -5.39
N THR A 220 -15.30 28.59 -5.79
CA THR A 220 -15.19 27.46 -4.86
C THR A 220 -13.93 27.56 -4.01
N ALA A 221 -12.78 27.85 -4.62
CA ALA A 221 -11.50 27.99 -3.94
C ALA A 221 -11.48 29.12 -2.91
N ILE A 222 -12.02 30.30 -3.25
CA ILE A 222 -12.12 31.42 -2.30
C ILE A 222 -13.05 31.07 -1.13
N ALA A 223 -14.15 30.36 -1.36
CA ALA A 223 -15.09 29.99 -0.30
C ALA A 223 -14.48 29.06 0.78
N ILE A 224 -13.40 28.35 0.46
CA ILE A 224 -12.69 27.48 1.41
C ILE A 224 -11.39 28.08 1.94
N SER A 225 -10.88 29.19 1.39
CA SER A 225 -9.55 29.69 1.73
C SER A 225 -9.41 30.08 3.20
N GLU A 226 -10.46 30.63 3.79
CA GLU A 226 -10.50 31.05 5.20
C GLU A 226 -10.59 29.85 6.17
N GLN A 227 -10.97 28.68 5.67
CA GLN A 227 -11.10 27.45 6.48
C GLN A 227 -9.80 26.65 6.56
N ILE A 228 -8.78 27.02 5.78
CA ILE A 228 -7.50 26.32 5.74
C ILE A 228 -6.58 26.91 6.80
N GLU A 229 -6.28 26.14 7.84
CA GLU A 229 -5.34 26.52 8.90
C GLU A 229 -3.88 26.28 8.48
N ASP A 230 -3.61 25.18 7.80
CA ASP A 230 -2.25 24.81 7.36
C ASP A 230 -1.72 25.80 6.30
N GLU A 231 -0.59 26.43 6.61
CA GLU A 231 -0.02 27.48 5.77
C GLU A 231 0.44 26.95 4.42
N PHE A 232 0.96 25.72 4.34
CA PHE A 232 1.43 25.14 3.09
C PHE A 232 0.27 24.75 2.17
N VAL A 233 -0.83 24.26 2.74
CA VAL A 233 -2.08 24.02 1.99
C VAL A 233 -2.67 25.33 1.50
N ARG A 234 -2.64 26.39 2.32
CA ARG A 234 -3.12 27.73 1.92
C ARG A 234 -2.25 28.33 0.82
N PHE A 235 -0.93 28.19 0.92
CA PHE A 235 0.03 28.54 -0.13
C PHE A 235 -0.30 27.82 -1.44
N THR A 236 -0.55 26.51 -1.37
CA THR A 236 -0.92 25.70 -2.55
C THR A 236 -2.25 26.16 -3.16
N LEU A 237 -3.23 26.57 -2.34
CA LEU A 237 -4.48 27.16 -2.84
C LEU A 237 -4.24 28.52 -3.54
N PHE A 238 -3.32 29.34 -3.03
CA PHE A 238 -2.96 30.59 -3.70
C PHE A 238 -2.21 30.37 -5.01
N GLN A 239 -1.35 29.35 -5.10
CA GLN A 239 -0.78 28.93 -6.38
C GLN A 239 -1.88 28.54 -7.37
N PHE A 240 -2.90 27.79 -6.93
CA PHE A 240 -4.05 27.46 -7.76
C PHE A 240 -4.79 28.71 -8.24
N LEU A 241 -5.13 29.64 -7.34
CA LEU A 241 -5.81 30.89 -7.68
C LEU A 241 -4.99 31.78 -8.62
N MET A 242 -3.66 31.81 -8.45
CA MET A 242 -2.74 32.48 -9.39
C MET A 242 -2.88 31.87 -10.80
N THR A 243 -2.82 30.54 -10.92
CA THR A 243 -2.95 29.87 -12.22
C THR A 243 -4.33 30.09 -12.86
N GLU A 244 -5.41 30.09 -12.08
CA GLU A 244 -6.76 30.39 -12.60
C GLU A 244 -6.87 31.83 -13.11
N ALA A 245 -6.25 32.79 -12.40
CA ALA A 245 -6.21 34.17 -12.83
C ALA A 245 -5.43 34.34 -14.15
N ILE A 246 -4.33 33.62 -14.33
CA ILE A 246 -3.58 33.56 -15.61
C ILE A 246 -4.45 33.01 -16.73
N LEU A 247 -5.11 31.86 -16.52
CA LEU A 247 -5.98 31.24 -17.54
C LEU A 247 -7.15 32.14 -17.94
N MET A 248 -7.67 32.94 -17.00
CA MET A 248 -8.69 33.95 -17.26
C MET A 248 -8.14 35.28 -17.81
N GLN A 249 -6.84 35.39 -18.07
CA GLN A 249 -6.15 36.61 -18.52
C GLN A 249 -6.28 37.80 -17.54
N ASN A 250 -6.55 37.52 -16.25
CA ASN A 250 -6.64 38.52 -15.19
C ASN A 250 -5.29 38.66 -14.46
N PHE A 251 -4.30 39.20 -15.15
CA PHE A 251 -2.93 39.34 -14.63
C PHE A 251 -2.79 40.21 -13.36
N PRO A 252 -3.59 41.27 -13.13
CA PRO A 252 -3.57 41.98 -11.85
C PRO A 252 -3.87 41.06 -10.65
N GLU A 253 -4.86 40.17 -10.80
CA GLU A 253 -5.20 39.21 -9.75
C GLU A 253 -4.17 38.08 -9.66
N ALA A 254 -3.63 37.62 -10.80
CA ALA A 254 -2.53 36.66 -10.81
C ALA A 254 -1.30 37.20 -10.03
N LEU A 255 -0.94 38.45 -10.26
CA LEU A 255 0.16 39.12 -9.58
C LEU A 255 -0.09 39.24 -8.07
N LYS A 256 -1.33 39.52 -7.65
CA LYS A 256 -1.72 39.55 -6.24
C LYS A 256 -1.50 38.18 -5.58
N TYR A 257 -1.99 37.10 -6.19
CA TYR A 257 -1.79 35.75 -5.64
C TYR A 257 -0.33 35.28 -5.71
N GLY A 258 0.40 35.61 -6.78
CA GLY A 258 1.83 35.35 -6.89
C GLY A 258 2.63 36.05 -5.78
N ARG A 259 2.30 37.30 -5.45
CA ARG A 259 2.87 38.02 -4.30
C ARG A 259 2.55 37.31 -2.99
N LEU A 260 1.29 36.92 -2.77
CA LEU A 260 0.90 36.20 -1.55
C LEU A 260 1.69 34.89 -1.39
N CYS A 261 1.90 34.14 -2.47
CA CYS A 261 2.72 32.93 -2.44
C CYS A 261 4.17 33.24 -2.04
N LEU A 262 4.79 34.24 -2.67
CA LEU A 262 6.17 34.65 -2.37
C LEU A 262 6.34 35.10 -0.92
N GLU A 263 5.44 35.94 -0.41
CA GLU A 263 5.48 36.41 0.98
C GLU A 263 5.31 35.26 1.97
N MET A 264 4.38 34.33 1.70
CA MET A 264 4.19 33.15 2.56
C MET A 264 5.43 32.24 2.58
N ALA A 265 6.05 32.02 1.41
CA ALA A 265 7.27 31.23 1.32
C ALA A 265 8.44 31.89 2.07
N LYS A 266 8.58 33.22 1.98
CA LYS A 266 9.58 34.00 2.73
C LYS A 266 9.36 33.94 4.23
N LEU A 267 8.12 34.18 4.70
CA LEU A 267 7.76 34.14 6.11
C LEU A 267 8.06 32.78 6.75
N ASN A 268 7.90 31.69 5.98
CA ASN A 268 8.16 30.33 6.43
C ASN A 268 9.55 29.80 6.11
N ALA A 269 10.40 30.61 5.47
CA ALA A 269 11.74 30.22 5.02
C ALA A 269 11.76 28.96 4.11
N TRP A 270 10.74 28.79 3.28
CA TRP A 270 10.64 27.70 2.29
C TRP A 270 11.49 28.02 1.06
N GLN A 271 12.80 27.75 1.14
CA GLN A 271 13.77 28.20 0.13
C GLN A 271 13.44 27.76 -1.30
N SER A 272 13.00 26.52 -1.49
CA SER A 272 12.62 26.02 -2.82
C SER A 272 11.43 26.80 -3.38
N GLU A 273 10.41 26.99 -2.54
CA GLU A 273 9.19 27.70 -2.88
C GLU A 273 9.42 29.20 -3.09
N ILE A 274 10.38 29.82 -2.38
CA ILE A 274 10.80 31.21 -2.61
C ILE A 274 11.31 31.34 -4.04
N ILE A 275 12.24 30.47 -4.46
CA ILE A 275 12.84 30.51 -5.80
C ILE A 275 11.76 30.30 -6.87
N GLU A 276 10.88 29.29 -6.71
CA GLU A 276 9.80 29.04 -7.66
C GLU A 276 8.81 30.22 -7.74
N CYS A 277 8.42 30.78 -6.59
CA CYS A 277 7.52 31.93 -6.57
C CYS A 277 8.16 33.18 -7.17
N SER A 278 9.48 33.38 -6.98
CA SER A 278 10.24 34.45 -7.61
C SER A 278 10.19 34.33 -9.14
N ILE A 279 10.35 33.13 -9.69
CA ILE A 279 10.24 32.86 -11.13
C ILE A 279 8.82 33.16 -11.62
N HIS A 280 7.78 32.60 -10.99
CA HIS A 280 6.40 32.83 -11.39
C HIS A 280 6.01 34.32 -11.30
N PHE A 281 6.47 35.00 -10.25
CA PHE A 281 6.24 36.43 -10.07
C PHE A 281 6.91 37.24 -11.19
N ALA A 282 8.16 36.94 -11.52
CA ALA A 282 8.90 37.57 -12.60
C ALA A 282 8.27 37.31 -13.99
N MET A 283 7.74 36.12 -14.23
CA MET A 283 6.98 35.81 -15.45
C MET A 283 5.75 36.72 -15.58
N ILE A 284 4.96 36.85 -14.51
CA ILE A 284 3.75 37.67 -14.49
C ILE A 284 4.09 39.15 -14.67
N THR A 285 5.08 39.68 -13.94
CA THR A 285 5.45 41.10 -14.06
C THR A 285 6.03 41.42 -15.43
N THR A 286 6.84 40.53 -16.01
CA THR A 286 7.39 40.68 -17.36
C THR A 286 6.28 40.72 -18.40
N TYR A 287 5.29 39.82 -18.30
CA TYR A 287 4.13 39.83 -19.19
C TYR A 287 3.31 41.12 -19.08
N MET A 288 3.17 41.66 -17.87
CA MET A 288 2.47 42.92 -17.62
C MET A 288 3.27 44.18 -18.02
N GLY A 289 4.51 44.05 -18.49
CA GLY A 289 5.39 45.19 -18.76
C GLY A 289 5.92 45.91 -17.50
N ARG A 290 5.82 45.27 -16.34
CA ARG A 290 6.24 45.79 -15.02
C ARG A 290 7.64 45.27 -14.66
N TYR A 291 8.62 45.49 -15.53
CA TYR A 291 9.93 44.83 -15.47
C TYR A 291 10.69 45.05 -14.16
N GLU A 292 10.61 46.25 -13.60
CA GLU A 292 11.29 46.62 -12.34
C GLU A 292 10.79 45.79 -11.15
N ASP A 293 9.48 45.51 -11.10
CA ASP A 293 8.87 44.88 -9.93
C ASP A 293 9.35 43.45 -9.70
N GLY A 294 9.73 42.74 -10.76
CA GLY A 294 10.21 41.36 -10.71
C GLY A 294 11.72 41.21 -10.91
N ALA A 295 12.46 42.31 -11.09
CA ALA A 295 13.87 42.25 -11.49
C ALA A 295 14.75 41.62 -10.40
N GLU A 296 14.61 42.08 -9.16
CA GLU A 296 15.39 41.57 -8.02
C GLU A 296 15.13 40.07 -7.81
N TYR A 297 13.88 39.65 -7.86
CA TYR A 297 13.49 38.24 -7.68
C TYR A 297 14.01 37.34 -8.81
N LEU A 298 14.06 37.84 -10.04
CA LEU A 298 14.61 37.08 -11.15
C LEU A 298 16.13 36.93 -11.04
N ILE A 299 16.83 37.97 -10.58
CA ILE A 299 18.28 37.91 -10.32
C ILE A 299 18.59 36.91 -9.21
N GLU A 300 17.82 36.92 -8.11
CA GLU A 300 17.94 35.93 -7.04
C GLU A 300 17.70 34.50 -7.57
N ALA A 301 16.66 34.31 -8.37
CA ALA A 301 16.36 32.99 -8.96
C ALA A 301 17.46 32.52 -9.93
N GLU A 302 18.02 33.41 -10.74
CA GLU A 302 19.15 33.11 -11.64
C GLU A 302 20.41 32.73 -10.86
N ALA A 303 20.70 33.41 -9.75
CA ALA A 303 21.84 33.10 -8.90
C ALA A 303 21.73 31.71 -8.25
N GLU A 304 20.51 31.30 -7.87
CA GLU A 304 20.25 29.97 -7.28
C GLU A 304 20.12 28.86 -8.33
N ARG A 305 19.72 29.21 -9.56
CA ARG A 305 19.51 28.26 -10.68
C ARG A 305 20.35 28.64 -11.91
N MET A 306 21.66 28.73 -11.72
CA MET A 306 22.61 29.23 -12.73
C MET A 306 22.60 28.46 -14.07
N ASP A 307 22.17 27.19 -14.04
CA ASP A 307 22.15 26.29 -15.20
C ASP A 307 20.73 26.01 -15.72
N ASP A 308 19.70 26.69 -15.21
CA ASP A 308 18.31 26.51 -15.63
C ASP A 308 18.03 27.31 -16.92
N PRO A 309 17.87 26.65 -18.08
CA PRO A 309 17.72 27.35 -19.35
C PRO A 309 16.45 28.20 -19.42
N ASP A 310 15.39 27.83 -18.68
CA ASP A 310 14.14 28.57 -18.69
C ASP A 310 14.27 29.89 -17.90
N VAL A 311 15.02 29.86 -16.79
CA VAL A 311 15.32 31.07 -16.00
C VAL A 311 16.20 32.03 -16.80
N ILE A 312 17.24 31.51 -17.47
CA ILE A 312 18.12 32.31 -18.34
C ILE A 312 17.33 32.89 -19.52
N ALA A 313 16.45 32.10 -20.14
CA ALA A 313 15.62 32.56 -21.25
C ALA A 313 14.63 33.65 -20.82
N LEU A 314 14.02 33.50 -19.64
CA LEU A 314 13.16 34.52 -19.04
C LEU A 314 13.92 35.83 -18.75
N ALA A 315 15.14 35.76 -18.19
CA ALA A 315 15.99 36.92 -17.94
C ALA A 315 16.37 37.65 -19.22
N ASN A 316 16.76 36.91 -20.26
CA ASN A 316 17.05 37.47 -21.58
C ASN A 316 15.81 38.11 -22.22
N LEU A 317 14.65 37.46 -22.14
CA LEU A 317 13.39 38.01 -22.64
C LEU A 317 13.06 39.33 -21.93
N LYS A 318 13.10 39.36 -20.59
CA LYS A 318 12.89 40.58 -19.80
C LYS A 318 13.81 41.70 -20.28
N TYR A 319 15.11 41.44 -20.38
CA TYR A 319 16.11 42.44 -20.80
C TYR A 319 15.77 43.04 -22.17
N ARG A 320 15.36 42.20 -23.14
CA ARG A 320 15.01 42.65 -24.47
C ARG A 320 13.74 43.50 -24.52
N LEU A 321 12.72 43.11 -23.75
CA LEU A 321 11.46 43.83 -23.63
C LEU A 321 11.66 45.19 -22.94
N GLU A 322 12.46 45.24 -21.88
CA GLU A 322 12.82 46.47 -21.16
C GLU A 322 13.55 47.47 -22.06
N ARG A 323 14.38 46.98 -22.98
CA ARG A 323 15.09 47.79 -23.98
C ARG A 323 14.24 48.17 -25.20
N GLY A 324 12.99 47.70 -25.29
CA GLY A 324 12.12 47.94 -26.45
C GLY A 324 12.61 47.25 -27.74
N THR A 325 13.38 46.17 -27.62
CA THR A 325 13.95 45.42 -28.77
C THR A 325 13.02 44.32 -29.31
N GLY A 326 11.73 44.38 -28.94
CA GLY A 326 10.67 43.46 -29.33
C GLY A 326 9.44 43.60 -28.43
N THR A 327 8.38 42.87 -28.78
CA THR A 327 7.20 42.58 -27.95
C THR A 327 7.19 41.09 -27.56
N VAL A 328 6.36 40.72 -26.58
CA VAL A 328 6.19 39.31 -26.15
C VAL A 328 5.86 38.42 -27.34
N GLU A 329 5.00 38.87 -28.27
CA GLU A 329 4.62 38.10 -29.46
C GLU A 329 5.79 37.92 -30.42
N SER A 330 6.60 38.97 -30.63
CA SER A 330 7.73 38.92 -31.57
C SER A 330 8.90 38.05 -31.09
N LEU A 331 9.03 37.85 -29.78
CA LEU A 331 10.12 37.11 -29.14
C LEU A 331 9.74 35.69 -28.72
N THR A 332 8.56 35.20 -29.11
CA THR A 332 8.06 33.85 -28.81
C THR A 332 9.02 32.72 -29.24
N HIS A 333 9.81 32.93 -30.28
CA HIS A 333 10.79 31.96 -30.77
C HIS A 333 12.02 31.80 -29.85
N GLU A 334 12.27 32.77 -28.96
CA GLU A 334 13.32 32.72 -27.94
C GLU A 334 12.78 32.17 -26.62
N TYR A 335 11.63 32.68 -26.18
CA TYR A 335 10.92 32.21 -25.01
C TYR A 335 9.43 32.54 -25.12
N ASP A 336 8.59 31.51 -25.20
CA ASP A 336 7.14 31.68 -25.31
C ASP A 336 6.51 31.88 -23.93
N LEU A 337 6.67 33.09 -23.39
CA LEU A 337 6.17 33.45 -22.06
C LEU A 337 4.66 33.20 -21.90
N THR A 338 3.88 33.46 -22.95
CA THR A 338 2.42 33.23 -22.94
C THR A 338 2.11 31.75 -22.76
N ARG A 339 2.81 30.88 -23.51
CA ARG A 339 2.68 29.44 -23.36
C ARG A 339 3.11 28.97 -21.97
N GLU A 340 4.27 29.41 -21.49
CA GLU A 340 4.79 28.99 -20.19
C GLU A 340 3.86 29.38 -19.04
N LEU A 341 3.32 30.60 -19.07
CA LEU A 341 2.29 31.04 -18.12
C LEU A 341 1.04 30.14 -18.14
N ASN A 342 0.57 29.74 -19.32
CA ASN A 342 -0.58 28.85 -19.45
C ASN A 342 -0.27 27.41 -18.96
N LEU A 343 0.98 26.95 -19.13
CA LEU A 343 1.43 25.64 -18.67
C LEU A 343 1.57 25.53 -17.15
N LEU A 344 1.71 26.64 -16.42
CA LEU A 344 1.81 26.64 -14.95
C LEU A 344 0.69 25.86 -14.28
N SER A 345 -0.54 25.97 -14.79
CA SER A 345 -1.70 25.24 -14.26
C SER A 345 -1.50 23.71 -14.30
N VAL A 346 -0.92 23.19 -15.39
CA VAL A 346 -0.70 21.76 -15.59
C VAL A 346 0.57 21.29 -14.87
N ASN A 347 1.60 22.13 -14.81
CA ASN A 347 2.87 21.85 -14.16
C ASN A 347 2.75 21.83 -12.63
N LEU A 348 2.03 22.81 -12.04
CA LEU A 348 1.81 22.88 -10.60
C LEU A 348 0.72 21.92 -10.12
N PHE A 349 -0.27 21.65 -10.98
CA PHE A 349 -1.41 20.79 -10.63
C PHE A 349 -1.62 19.56 -11.52
N PRO A 350 -0.60 18.73 -11.82
CA PRO A 350 -0.78 17.50 -12.61
C PRO A 350 -1.84 16.57 -11.99
N ASN A 351 -2.36 15.60 -12.74
CA ASN A 351 -3.41 14.69 -12.25
C ASN A 351 -3.04 13.97 -10.94
N SER A 352 -1.76 13.73 -10.69
CA SER A 352 -1.26 13.19 -9.41
C SER A 352 -1.59 14.06 -8.20
N ARG A 353 -1.78 15.38 -8.38
CA ARG A 353 -2.18 16.29 -7.30
C ARG A 353 -3.52 15.94 -6.68
N TYR A 354 -4.45 15.31 -7.40
CA TYR A 354 -5.68 14.84 -6.76
C TYR A 354 -5.37 13.93 -5.57
N PHE A 355 -4.43 12.99 -5.73
CA PHE A 355 -4.02 12.11 -4.64
C PHE A 355 -3.27 12.87 -3.54
N GLU A 356 -2.35 13.75 -3.90
CA GLU A 356 -1.54 14.50 -2.92
C GLU A 356 -2.38 15.43 -2.05
N LEU A 357 -3.34 16.15 -2.65
CA LEU A 357 -4.23 17.08 -1.95
C LEU A 357 -5.34 16.35 -1.18
N SER A 358 -5.64 15.08 -1.49
CA SER A 358 -6.72 14.34 -0.83
C SER A 358 -6.43 13.91 0.61
N GLY A 359 -5.17 13.92 1.04
CA GLY A 359 -4.76 13.39 2.35
C GLY A 359 -4.88 11.87 2.48
N MET A 360 -5.04 11.13 1.37
CA MET A 360 -5.27 9.67 1.40
C MET A 360 -4.01 8.83 1.46
N ARG A 361 -2.83 9.45 1.40
CA ARG A 361 -1.55 8.73 1.48
C ARG A 361 -1.43 8.04 2.83
N SER A 362 -1.10 6.75 2.80
CA SER A 362 -0.80 6.02 4.03
C SER A 362 0.50 6.50 4.65
N SER A 363 0.55 6.56 5.98
CA SER A 363 1.77 6.88 6.73
C SER A 363 2.81 5.75 6.68
N LYS A 364 2.39 4.51 6.43
CA LYS A 364 3.26 3.33 6.44
C LYS A 364 3.03 2.47 5.18
N PRO A 365 4.09 2.18 4.39
CA PRO A 365 3.96 1.29 3.26
C PRO A 365 3.76 -0.16 3.72
N PHE A 366 2.98 -0.95 2.96
CA PHE A 366 2.84 -2.39 3.18
C PHE A 366 2.45 -3.13 1.88
N ASN A 367 2.68 -4.45 1.83
CA ASN A 367 2.62 -5.19 0.57
C ASN A 367 1.22 -5.68 0.22
N ILE A 368 0.52 -4.98 -0.67
CA ILE A 368 -0.80 -5.40 -1.17
C ILE A 368 -0.71 -6.43 -2.30
N LYS A 369 0.25 -6.28 -3.22
CA LYS A 369 0.41 -7.13 -4.40
C LYS A 369 0.76 -8.58 -4.06
N GLY A 370 1.31 -8.83 -2.87
CA GLY A 370 1.52 -10.18 -2.33
C GLY A 370 0.24 -10.84 -1.79
N MET A 371 -0.83 -10.08 -1.55
CA MET A 371 -2.06 -10.57 -0.91
C MET A 371 -3.22 -10.71 -1.87
N VAL A 372 -3.27 -9.89 -2.93
CA VAL A 372 -4.35 -9.88 -3.92
C VAL A 372 -3.81 -9.74 -5.34
N ASP A 373 -4.55 -10.26 -6.31
CA ASP A 373 -4.34 -9.93 -7.71
C ASP A 373 -4.86 -8.52 -8.07
N GLU A 374 -4.67 -8.10 -9.32
CA GLU A 374 -5.15 -6.80 -9.83
C GLU A 374 -6.67 -6.64 -9.74
N ASN A 375 -7.42 -7.74 -9.65
CA ASN A 375 -8.88 -7.77 -9.49
C ASN A 375 -9.30 -7.86 -8.01
N GLY A 376 -8.38 -7.63 -7.06
CA GLY A 376 -8.70 -7.69 -5.63
C GLY A 376 -9.13 -9.08 -5.16
N LYS A 377 -8.72 -10.15 -5.85
CA LYS A 377 -8.95 -11.53 -5.41
C LYS A 377 -7.80 -11.98 -4.51
N LYS A 378 -8.13 -12.51 -3.33
CA LYS A 378 -7.16 -13.00 -2.33
C LYS A 378 -6.28 -14.12 -2.90
N LEU A 379 -4.96 -13.98 -2.76
CA LEU A 379 -3.93 -14.91 -3.24
C LEU A 379 -3.41 -15.84 -2.13
N THR A 380 -3.23 -15.35 -0.91
CA THR A 380 -2.75 -16.15 0.23
C THR A 380 -3.90 -16.58 1.13
N SER A 381 -3.87 -17.84 1.61
CA SER A 381 -4.83 -18.36 2.60
C SER A 381 -4.28 -18.41 4.03
N LYS A 382 -3.00 -18.07 4.25
CA LYS A 382 -2.36 -18.13 5.57
C LYS A 382 -1.71 -16.81 5.95
N LEU A 383 -1.99 -16.36 7.17
CA LEU A 383 -1.49 -15.13 7.77
C LEU A 383 0.04 -15.17 7.95
N ASP A 384 0.59 -16.31 8.36
CA ASP A 384 2.03 -16.53 8.61
C ASP A 384 2.93 -16.39 7.36
N MET A 385 2.34 -16.12 6.19
CA MET A 385 3.07 -15.87 4.94
C MET A 385 3.07 -14.38 4.52
N LEU A 386 2.51 -13.50 5.35
CA LEU A 386 2.51 -12.04 5.16
C LEU A 386 3.86 -11.44 5.60
N GLY A 387 4.30 -10.35 4.96
CA GLY A 387 5.44 -9.54 5.40
C GLY A 387 6.86 -10.08 5.20
N LEU A 388 7.06 -11.34 4.82
CA LEU A 388 8.41 -11.85 4.50
C LEU A 388 8.80 -11.43 3.07
N ASP A 389 9.93 -10.72 2.93
CA ASP A 389 10.62 -10.57 1.66
C ASP A 389 10.77 -11.94 0.99
N LYS A 390 10.67 -12.03 -0.35
CA LYS A 390 10.72 -13.30 -1.08
C LYS A 390 11.98 -14.10 -0.72
N PHE A 391 13.09 -13.42 -0.46
CA PHE A 391 14.32 -14.02 0.05
C PHE A 391 14.12 -14.66 1.44
N GLU A 392 13.54 -13.92 2.39
CA GLU A 392 13.27 -14.45 3.74
C GLU A 392 12.23 -15.57 3.72
N LYS A 393 11.22 -15.47 2.85
CA LYS A 393 10.22 -16.52 2.61
C LYS A 393 10.88 -17.77 2.06
N PHE A 394 11.81 -17.65 1.12
CA PHE A 394 12.57 -18.77 0.56
C PHE A 394 13.42 -19.47 1.61
N ILE A 395 14.21 -18.70 2.37
CA ILE A 395 15.08 -19.20 3.43
C ILE A 395 14.27 -19.89 4.53
N GLY A 396 13.10 -19.32 4.86
CA GLY A 396 12.15 -19.85 5.84
C GLY A 396 11.40 -21.12 5.43
N LEU A 397 11.49 -21.59 4.17
CA LEU A 397 10.75 -22.77 3.72
C LEU A 397 11.19 -24.04 4.49
N PRO A 398 10.29 -24.84 5.07
CA PRO A 398 10.65 -26.09 5.75
C PRO A 398 11.13 -27.15 4.74
N GLY A 399 11.93 -28.12 5.20
CA GLY A 399 12.76 -29.02 4.37
C GLY A 399 12.14 -29.52 3.06
N THR A 400 10.96 -30.13 3.10
CA THR A 400 10.28 -30.64 1.88
C THR A 400 9.82 -29.52 0.95
N ASN A 401 9.31 -28.41 1.50
CA ASN A 401 8.86 -27.27 0.71
C ASN A 401 10.05 -26.55 0.05
N PHE A 402 11.16 -26.44 0.76
CA PHE A 402 12.41 -25.91 0.22
C PHE A 402 12.93 -26.77 -0.94
N LYS A 403 12.96 -28.10 -0.77
CA LYS A 403 13.36 -29.06 -1.82
C LYS A 403 12.49 -28.94 -3.07
N ASN A 404 11.17 -28.84 -2.89
CA ASN A 404 10.24 -28.64 -4.00
C ASN A 404 10.49 -27.30 -4.70
N GLN A 405 10.77 -26.23 -3.94
CA GLN A 405 11.11 -24.94 -4.51
C GLN A 405 12.41 -24.97 -5.31
N ALA A 406 13.48 -25.56 -4.77
CA ALA A 406 14.75 -25.74 -5.46
C ALA A 406 14.57 -26.55 -6.75
N THR A 407 13.72 -27.58 -6.74
CA THR A 407 13.39 -28.36 -7.94
C THR A 407 12.69 -27.51 -9.01
N ARG A 408 11.77 -26.61 -8.62
CA ARG A 408 11.13 -25.66 -9.54
C ARG A 408 12.13 -24.69 -10.18
N MET A 409 13.10 -24.20 -9.39
CA MET A 409 14.21 -23.38 -9.89
C MET A 409 15.07 -24.11 -10.91
N VAL A 410 15.44 -25.36 -10.65
CA VAL A 410 16.17 -26.19 -11.63
C VAL A 410 15.36 -26.38 -12.91
N MET A 411 14.05 -26.56 -12.79
CA MET A 411 13.15 -26.73 -13.93
C MET A 411 12.97 -25.47 -14.78
N SER A 412 12.91 -24.29 -14.16
CA SER A 412 12.79 -23.01 -14.88
C SER A 412 14.09 -22.66 -15.63
N LEU A 413 15.23 -23.14 -15.14
CA LEU A 413 16.53 -23.05 -15.83
C LEU A 413 16.71 -24.10 -16.95
N GLY A 414 15.67 -24.88 -17.28
CA GLY A 414 15.69 -25.80 -18.41
C GLY A 414 16.22 -27.21 -18.10
N TYR A 415 16.36 -27.58 -16.83
CA TYR A 415 16.87 -28.89 -16.41
C TYR A 415 15.80 -29.76 -15.73
N ARG A 416 16.05 -31.06 -15.62
CA ARG A 416 15.25 -32.02 -14.85
C ARG A 416 16.10 -32.67 -13.78
N VAL A 417 15.69 -32.58 -12.52
CA VAL A 417 16.41 -33.20 -11.40
C VAL A 417 16.43 -34.72 -11.58
N THR A 418 17.64 -35.29 -11.52
CA THR A 418 17.89 -36.73 -11.66
C THR A 418 18.25 -37.39 -10.33
N LYS A 419 18.98 -36.68 -9.47
CA LYS A 419 19.46 -37.21 -8.18
C LYS A 419 19.69 -36.08 -7.18
N GLU A 420 19.32 -36.29 -5.93
CA GLU A 420 19.76 -35.46 -4.80
C GLU A 420 21.12 -35.98 -4.29
N ILE A 421 22.06 -35.07 -4.08
CA ILE A 421 23.40 -35.36 -3.59
C ILE A 421 23.47 -34.99 -2.11
N ALA A 422 24.25 -35.75 -1.33
CA ALA A 422 24.52 -35.42 0.05
C ALA A 422 25.06 -33.99 0.18
N ASN A 423 24.47 -33.23 1.10
CA ASN A 423 24.92 -31.88 1.43
C ASN A 423 25.42 -31.85 2.88
N PRO A 424 26.74 -31.91 3.13
CA PRO A 424 27.29 -31.92 4.48
C PRO A 424 27.09 -30.59 5.23
N GLU A 425 26.82 -29.49 4.51
CA GLU A 425 26.65 -28.14 5.09
C GLU A 425 25.26 -27.92 5.72
N ALA A 426 24.29 -28.84 5.51
CA ALA A 426 22.90 -28.81 6.00
C ALA A 426 22.01 -27.60 5.62
N ASP A 427 22.57 -26.46 5.20
CA ASP A 427 21.84 -25.22 4.85
C ASP A 427 21.46 -25.11 3.36
N GLY A 428 20.92 -26.20 2.81
CA GLY A 428 20.46 -26.23 1.42
C GLY A 428 20.39 -27.62 0.82
N VAL A 429 20.33 -27.67 -0.51
CA VAL A 429 20.28 -28.93 -1.27
C VAL A 429 21.29 -28.92 -2.42
N ASN A 430 21.85 -30.09 -2.68
CA ASN A 430 22.69 -30.34 -3.86
C ASN A 430 21.92 -31.25 -4.82
N LEU A 431 21.71 -30.81 -6.05
CA LEU A 431 20.89 -31.52 -7.04
C LEU A 431 21.70 -31.75 -8.32
N LEU A 432 21.69 -32.97 -8.82
CA LEU A 432 22.20 -33.32 -10.14
C LEU A 432 21.03 -33.36 -11.11
N ALA A 433 21.15 -32.66 -12.23
CA ALA A 433 20.08 -32.55 -13.20
C ALA A 433 20.59 -32.77 -14.63
N SER A 434 19.72 -33.23 -15.53
CA SER A 434 19.99 -33.35 -16.96
C SER A 434 19.24 -32.25 -17.71
N SER A 435 19.83 -31.72 -18.79
CA SER A 435 19.14 -30.73 -19.63
C SER A 435 17.88 -31.35 -20.24
N LYS A 436 16.82 -30.55 -20.38
CA LYS A 436 15.60 -30.94 -21.08
C LYS A 436 15.82 -31.08 -22.59
N GLU A 437 16.80 -30.37 -23.14
CA GLU A 437 17.14 -30.40 -24.57
C GLU A 437 18.07 -31.57 -24.91
N ASP A 438 18.99 -31.92 -23.99
CA ASP A 438 19.95 -33.01 -24.17
C ASP A 438 20.22 -33.72 -22.83
N VAL A 439 19.73 -34.95 -22.70
CA VAL A 439 19.84 -35.74 -21.47
C VAL A 439 21.30 -36.04 -21.09
N ASN A 440 22.22 -36.04 -22.06
CA ASN A 440 23.64 -36.28 -21.81
C ASN A 440 24.35 -35.05 -21.24
N LYS A 441 23.76 -33.85 -21.34
CA LYS A 441 24.29 -32.64 -20.71
C LYS A 441 23.77 -32.54 -19.29
N ARG A 442 24.66 -32.78 -18.33
CA ARG A 442 24.34 -32.75 -16.90
C ARG A 442 24.84 -31.48 -16.24
N ALA A 443 24.13 -31.03 -15.22
CA ALA A 443 24.51 -29.88 -14.42
C ALA A 443 24.33 -30.15 -12.92
N LEU A 444 25.27 -29.63 -12.13
CA LEU A 444 25.26 -29.67 -10.67
C LEU A 444 24.70 -28.36 -10.12
N PHE A 445 23.66 -28.44 -9.29
CA PHE A 445 23.04 -27.29 -8.64
C PHE A 445 23.29 -27.34 -7.14
N ARG A 446 23.83 -26.25 -6.58
CA ARG A 446 23.94 -26.02 -5.14
C ARG A 446 23.01 -24.86 -4.77
N VAL A 447 21.86 -25.19 -4.19
CA VAL A 447 20.85 -24.20 -3.76
C VAL A 447 20.94 -24.02 -2.25
N ARG A 448 21.06 -22.78 -1.79
CA ARG A 448 21.43 -22.47 -0.39
C ARG A 448 20.46 -21.51 0.28
N LYS A 449 20.34 -21.64 1.61
CA LYS A 449 19.53 -20.79 2.49
C LYS A 449 20.35 -19.69 3.16
N TRP A 450 21.20 -19.03 2.40
CA TRP A 450 22.10 -18.02 2.93
C TRP A 450 21.43 -16.65 3.00
N LYS A 451 21.71 -15.90 4.07
CA LYS A 451 21.31 -14.49 4.20
C LYS A 451 22.40 -13.54 3.71
N ASP A 452 23.67 -13.80 4.03
CA ASP A 452 24.84 -12.99 3.61
C ASP A 452 26.14 -13.83 3.58
N ALA A 453 26.12 -14.97 2.89
CA ALA A 453 27.29 -15.86 2.85
C ALA A 453 28.35 -15.36 1.84
N LYS A 454 29.60 -15.80 2.03
CA LYS A 454 30.69 -15.57 1.06
C LYS A 454 31.13 -16.88 0.42
N VAL A 455 31.00 -16.97 -0.90
CA VAL A 455 31.47 -18.11 -1.69
C VAL A 455 32.98 -17.98 -1.92
N SER A 456 33.73 -18.94 -1.36
CA SER A 456 35.19 -19.01 -1.43
C SER A 456 35.69 -19.81 -2.64
N ASP A 457 36.97 -19.71 -2.94
CA ASP A 457 37.65 -20.54 -3.94
C ASP A 457 37.63 -22.03 -3.55
N VAL A 458 37.77 -22.35 -2.26
CA VAL A 458 37.68 -23.73 -1.74
C VAL A 458 36.33 -24.36 -2.11
N PHE A 459 35.24 -23.65 -1.86
CA PHE A 459 33.89 -24.12 -2.19
C PHE A 459 33.73 -24.39 -3.69
N LEU A 460 34.23 -23.49 -4.54
CA LEU A 460 34.12 -23.62 -5.99
C LEU A 460 35.03 -24.72 -6.56
N ARG A 461 36.22 -24.93 -5.99
CA ARG A 461 37.11 -26.05 -6.35
C ARG A 461 36.47 -27.38 -5.99
N GLU A 462 35.92 -27.50 -4.80
CA GLU A 462 35.18 -28.69 -4.38
C GLU A 462 33.99 -28.98 -5.31
N MET A 463 33.23 -27.93 -5.66
CA MET A 463 32.14 -28.05 -6.63
C MET A 463 32.63 -28.51 -8.01
N THR A 464 33.76 -27.98 -8.49
CA THR A 464 34.35 -28.37 -9.79
C THR A 464 34.79 -29.83 -9.78
N ASN A 465 35.46 -30.28 -8.72
CA ASN A 465 35.84 -31.69 -8.56
C ASN A 465 34.60 -32.60 -8.56
N GLN A 466 33.55 -32.20 -7.83
CA GLN A 466 32.30 -32.94 -7.80
C GLN A 466 31.57 -32.97 -9.15
N MET A 467 31.69 -31.90 -9.95
CA MET A 467 31.18 -31.88 -11.32
C MET A 467 31.90 -32.91 -12.20
N GLU A 468 33.23 -33.00 -12.11
CA GLU A 468 34.03 -33.98 -12.85
C GLU A 468 33.66 -35.41 -12.45
N GLU A 469 33.59 -35.71 -11.15
CA GLU A 469 33.19 -37.02 -10.63
C GLU A 469 31.81 -37.47 -11.13
N MET A 470 30.91 -36.51 -11.35
CA MET A 470 29.52 -36.77 -11.75
C MET A 470 29.27 -36.59 -13.25
N GLY A 471 30.29 -36.24 -14.03
CA GLY A 471 30.15 -35.94 -15.46
C GLY A 471 29.22 -34.77 -15.75
N ALA A 472 29.19 -33.76 -14.88
CA ALA A 472 28.43 -32.53 -15.06
C ALA A 472 29.28 -31.49 -15.80
N THR A 473 28.75 -30.96 -16.91
CA THR A 473 29.44 -29.96 -17.73
C THR A 473 29.17 -28.53 -17.27
N LYS A 474 28.18 -28.33 -16.39
CA LYS A 474 27.84 -27.02 -15.80
C LYS A 474 27.57 -27.12 -14.30
N GLY A 475 27.83 -26.03 -13.59
CA GLY A 475 27.60 -25.85 -12.18
C GLY A 475 26.85 -24.56 -11.88
N TYR A 476 25.81 -24.65 -11.06
CA TYR A 476 24.99 -23.51 -10.64
C TYR A 476 25.03 -23.35 -9.13
N VAL A 477 25.33 -22.15 -8.65
CA VAL A 477 25.19 -21.80 -7.23
C VAL A 477 24.07 -20.77 -7.10
N ILE A 478 23.06 -21.08 -6.30
CA ILE A 478 21.82 -20.29 -6.18
C ILE A 478 21.59 -19.94 -4.72
N GLY A 479 21.49 -18.64 -4.40
CA GLY A 479 21.24 -18.15 -3.05
C GLY A 479 21.63 -16.68 -2.88
N ASN A 480 21.47 -16.13 -1.68
CA ASN A 480 21.96 -14.79 -1.38
C ASN A 480 23.41 -14.86 -0.85
N PHE A 481 24.37 -14.44 -1.66
CA PHE A 481 25.80 -14.50 -1.33
C PHE A 481 26.62 -13.52 -2.16
N ASP A 482 27.79 -13.18 -1.62
CA ASP A 482 28.89 -12.53 -2.32
C ASP A 482 29.98 -13.53 -2.71
N VAL A 483 30.70 -13.25 -3.79
CA VAL A 483 31.86 -14.06 -4.18
C VAL A 483 33.16 -13.37 -3.73
N THR A 484 34.02 -14.12 -3.04
CA THR A 484 35.35 -13.63 -2.65
C THR A 484 36.25 -13.34 -3.87
N GLU A 485 37.26 -12.48 -3.72
CA GLU A 485 38.21 -12.19 -4.81
C GLU A 485 38.93 -13.43 -5.34
N ALA A 486 39.24 -14.40 -4.47
CA ALA A 486 39.80 -15.68 -4.88
C ALA A 486 38.76 -16.53 -5.66
N GLY A 487 37.50 -16.53 -5.22
CA GLY A 487 36.42 -17.23 -5.92
C GLY A 487 36.13 -16.66 -7.30
N LYS A 488 36.18 -15.33 -7.47
CA LYS A 488 36.02 -14.66 -8.78
C LYS A 488 37.05 -15.16 -9.80
N LYS A 489 38.29 -15.42 -9.38
CA LYS A 489 39.33 -16.00 -10.24
C LYS A 489 38.99 -17.41 -10.72
N ILE A 490 38.39 -18.25 -9.85
CA ILE A 490 37.94 -19.60 -10.21
C ILE A 490 36.79 -19.54 -11.22
N ILE A 491 35.81 -18.66 -11.00
CA ILE A 491 34.70 -18.47 -11.94
C ILE A 491 35.21 -18.03 -13.31
N ALA A 492 36.10 -17.03 -13.35
CA ALA A 492 36.70 -16.55 -14.60
C ALA A 492 37.50 -17.67 -15.31
N ALA A 493 38.24 -18.49 -14.57
CA ALA A 493 38.99 -19.62 -15.13
C ALA A 493 38.10 -20.78 -15.62
N SER A 494 36.84 -20.84 -15.18
CA SER A 494 35.91 -21.92 -15.55
C SER A 494 35.34 -21.82 -16.98
N ASN A 495 35.62 -20.73 -17.71
CA ASN A 495 35.13 -20.48 -19.07
C ASN A 495 33.61 -20.69 -19.23
N GLY A 496 32.83 -20.26 -18.23
CA GLY A 496 31.37 -20.37 -18.23
C GLY A 496 30.81 -21.72 -17.78
N ALA A 497 31.65 -22.62 -17.24
CA ALA A 497 31.19 -23.85 -16.62
C ALA A 497 30.52 -23.61 -15.25
N LEU A 498 30.83 -22.50 -14.56
CA LEU A 498 30.20 -22.11 -13.29
C LEU A 498 29.35 -20.85 -13.46
N GLU A 499 28.08 -20.91 -13.06
CA GLU A 499 27.11 -19.82 -13.11
C GLU A 499 26.57 -19.49 -11.71
N MET A 500 26.63 -18.22 -11.33
CA MET A 500 26.17 -17.73 -10.01
C MET A 500 24.83 -17.01 -10.17
N TYR A 501 23.84 -17.42 -9.38
CA TYR A 501 22.55 -16.74 -9.25
C TYR A 501 22.45 -16.18 -7.83
N SER A 502 22.87 -14.93 -7.67
CA SER A 502 22.73 -14.10 -6.47
C SER A 502 22.20 -12.71 -6.84
N GLY A 503 21.80 -11.90 -5.84
CA GLY A 503 21.22 -10.56 -6.06
C GLY A 503 20.02 -10.59 -7.00
N ASP A 504 19.97 -9.65 -7.96
CA ASP A 504 18.89 -9.49 -8.93
C ASP A 504 18.59 -10.78 -9.73
N MET A 505 19.62 -11.54 -10.12
CA MET A 505 19.43 -12.80 -10.86
C MET A 505 18.72 -13.86 -10.02
N PHE A 506 18.98 -13.86 -8.70
CA PHE A 506 18.28 -14.75 -7.79
C PHE A 506 16.85 -14.25 -7.54
N GLU A 507 16.65 -12.94 -7.41
CA GLU A 507 15.32 -12.34 -7.30
C GLU A 507 14.43 -12.69 -8.50
N ASP A 508 14.95 -12.54 -9.71
CA ASP A 508 14.26 -12.92 -10.94
C ASP A 508 13.89 -14.40 -11.00
N LEU A 509 14.79 -15.25 -10.49
CA LEU A 509 14.52 -16.68 -10.42
C LEU A 509 13.43 -17.01 -9.39
N LEU A 510 13.42 -16.30 -8.25
CA LEU A 510 12.35 -16.39 -7.25
C LEU A 510 11.02 -15.92 -7.85
N ASN A 511 11.01 -14.81 -8.60
CA ASN A 511 9.83 -14.26 -9.27
C ASN A 511 9.18 -15.24 -10.26
N LYS A 512 9.99 -16.08 -10.92
CA LYS A 512 9.50 -17.10 -11.87
C LYS A 512 8.99 -18.37 -11.21
N THR A 513 9.33 -18.62 -9.94
CA THR A 513 9.20 -19.95 -9.34
C THR A 513 8.45 -20.00 -8.02
N MET A 514 8.28 -18.86 -7.34
CA MET A 514 7.42 -18.68 -6.16
C MET A 514 6.24 -17.77 -6.51
#